data_AF-A0A165FWE9-F1
#
_entry.id   AF-A0A165FWE9-F1
#
_cell.length_a   1.000
_cell.length_b   1.000
_cell.length_c   1.000
_cell.angle_alpha   90.00
_cell.angle_beta   90.00
_cell.angle_gamma   90.00
#
_symmetry.space_group_name_H-M   'P 1'
#
loop_
_entity.id
_entity.type
_entity.pdbx_description
1 polymer ?
#
loop_
_entity_poly.entity_id
_entity_poly.type
_entity_poly.pdbx_seq_one_letter_code
_entity_poly.pdbx_strand_id
1 'polypeptide(L)'
;MTVRPYVSSPIEYGNAASFWVEYPSGLVDLTREAHLPTDEATKKDVQAPSLQPRTQLEISVDALRTVRIAKERTAIVIIDMQNFFLHPDYRDHPTGLACVLPLMNIVPALRMQGVKIIWVNWGLTEHELTTIPPALVRSFAKKGRGGFGSLLPGSFGRLLMRGEYNADLYGPLHQMYEEGKREGTDVWIHKNRMSGLWGYQTALDLYLQEHGITTLFFAGVNADQCVLGTLVDAYARGYDCITIKDCVATTSPPGGLENVLFNATRNYGFVTDTRRIIDAIKYSQ
;
A
#
# COMPACT_ATOMS: atom_id res chain seq x y z
N MET A 1 -1.25 23.12 7.53
CA MET A 1 -2.19 22.24 6.79
C MET A 1 -3.52 22.24 7.54
N THR A 2 -4.64 22.56 6.89
CA THR A 2 -5.98 22.57 7.50
C THR A 2 -6.49 21.16 7.80
N VAL A 3 -6.52 20.73 9.07
CA VAL A 3 -7.05 19.42 9.44
C VAL A 3 -8.56 19.36 9.18
N ARG A 4 -9.10 18.23 8.69
CA ARG A 4 -10.56 18.04 8.55
C ARG A 4 -11.20 18.15 9.96
N PRO A 5 -12.21 19.01 10.16
CA PRO A 5 -12.85 19.16 11.47
C PRO A 5 -13.49 17.85 11.93
N TYR A 6 -13.57 17.61 13.24
CA TYR A 6 -14.33 16.48 13.79
C TYR A 6 -15.81 16.59 13.40
N VAL A 7 -16.44 15.43 13.22
CA VAL A 7 -17.90 15.35 13.08
C VAL A 7 -18.56 15.66 14.43
N SER A 8 -19.69 16.34 14.43
CA SER A 8 -20.42 16.70 15.66
C SER A 8 -21.30 15.56 16.20
N SER A 9 -21.58 14.57 15.37
CA SER A 9 -22.35 13.35 15.67
C SER A 9 -21.84 12.22 14.77
N PRO A 10 -22.07 10.93 15.08
CA PRO A 10 -21.64 9.82 14.23
C PRO A 10 -22.16 9.96 12.80
N ILE A 11 -21.29 9.76 11.81
CA ILE A 11 -21.62 9.80 10.38
C ILE A 11 -21.20 8.49 9.73
N GLU A 12 -22.16 7.80 9.12
CA GLU A 12 -21.89 6.68 8.24
C GLU A 12 -21.69 7.19 6.81
N TYR A 13 -20.63 6.71 6.17
CA TYR A 13 -20.34 6.96 4.77
C TYR A 13 -20.49 5.64 4.00
N GLY A 14 -20.97 5.72 2.75
CA GLY A 14 -21.05 4.58 1.85
C GLY A 14 -22.46 4.06 1.61
N ASN A 15 -22.60 2.74 1.49
CA ASN A 15 -23.85 2.04 1.18
C ASN A 15 -23.94 0.71 1.95
N ALA A 16 -25.04 -0.03 1.76
CA ALA A 16 -25.32 -1.28 2.47
C ALA A 16 -24.23 -2.37 2.36
N ALA A 17 -23.38 -2.34 1.34
CA ALA A 17 -22.32 -3.34 1.13
C ALA A 17 -20.90 -2.79 1.39
N SER A 18 -20.72 -1.46 1.34
CA SER A 18 -19.42 -0.81 1.51
C SER A 18 -19.62 0.50 2.27
N PHE A 19 -19.38 0.45 3.57
CA PHE A 19 -19.57 1.58 4.47
C PHE A 19 -18.51 1.60 5.59
N TRP A 20 -18.41 2.73 6.27
CA TRP A 20 -17.68 2.89 7.53
C TRP A 20 -18.22 4.11 8.28
N VAL A 21 -17.87 4.24 9.57
CA VAL A 21 -18.43 5.27 10.45
C VAL A 21 -17.33 6.17 11.01
N GLU A 22 -17.49 7.49 10.92
CA GLU A 22 -16.68 8.47 11.66
C GLU A 22 -17.44 8.90 12.92
N TYR A 23 -16.76 8.88 14.06
CA TYR A 23 -17.29 9.27 15.36
C TYR A 23 -16.74 10.62 15.83
N PRO A 24 -17.46 11.37 16.69
CA PRO A 24 -17.01 12.67 17.20
C PRO A 24 -15.68 12.65 17.96
N SER A 25 -15.27 11.47 18.47
CA SER A 25 -13.96 11.27 19.10
C SER A 25 -12.78 11.39 18.13
N GLY A 26 -13.03 11.40 16.82
CA GLY A 26 -12.00 11.30 15.80
C GLY A 26 -11.65 9.86 15.40
N LEU A 27 -12.41 8.88 15.87
CA LEU A 27 -12.32 7.50 15.39
C LEU A 27 -13.01 7.37 14.03
N VAL A 28 -12.33 6.77 13.07
CA VAL A 28 -12.90 6.30 11.81
C VAL A 28 -12.87 4.77 11.80
N ASP A 29 -14.02 4.13 11.92
CA ASP A 29 -14.15 2.68 12.00
C ASP A 29 -14.33 2.07 10.61
N LEU A 30 -13.22 1.64 10.02
CA LEU A 30 -13.14 1.03 8.69
C LEU A 30 -13.47 -0.47 8.70
N THR A 31 -13.87 -1.03 9.85
CA THR A 31 -14.16 -2.46 9.96
C THR A 31 -15.45 -2.85 9.23
N ARG A 32 -16.36 -1.92 8.93
CA ARG A 32 -17.64 -2.25 8.26
C ARG A 32 -18.48 -3.30 9.03
N GLU A 33 -18.38 -3.33 10.35
CA GLU A 33 -19.05 -4.35 11.18
C GLU A 33 -20.49 -3.99 11.57
N ALA A 34 -20.79 -2.70 11.75
CA ALA A 34 -22.09 -2.25 12.24
C ALA A 34 -22.53 -0.95 11.56
N HIS A 35 -23.70 -1.01 10.91
CA HIS A 35 -24.38 0.18 10.41
C HIS A 35 -24.91 1.04 11.55
N LEU A 36 -24.98 2.35 11.33
CA LEU A 36 -25.74 3.25 12.20
C LEU A 36 -27.25 2.98 12.06
N PRO A 37 -28.04 3.21 13.13
CA PRO A 37 -29.50 3.18 13.04
C PRO A 37 -30.03 4.16 11.99
N THR A 38 -31.14 3.82 11.34
CA THR A 38 -31.79 4.67 10.34
C THR A 38 -32.55 5.85 10.96
N ASP A 39 -32.87 5.79 12.25
CA ASP A 39 -33.57 6.85 12.98
C ASP A 39 -32.59 7.94 13.46
N GLU A 40 -32.80 9.18 13.04
CA GLU A 40 -31.87 10.30 13.30
C GLU A 40 -31.84 10.74 14.78
N ALA A 41 -32.87 10.44 15.58
CA ALA A 41 -32.85 10.73 17.00
C ALA A 41 -31.92 9.78 17.75
N THR A 42 -32.02 8.47 17.47
CA THR A 42 -31.15 7.45 18.08
C THR A 42 -29.72 7.49 17.57
N LYS A 43 -29.50 7.87 16.30
CA LYS A 43 -28.18 7.93 15.65
C LYS A 43 -27.19 8.90 16.32
N LYS A 44 -27.67 10.05 16.83
CA LYS A 44 -26.82 11.09 17.41
C LYS A 44 -26.07 10.67 18.66
N ASP A 45 -26.64 9.74 19.42
CA ASP A 45 -26.11 9.28 20.70
C ASP A 45 -25.29 7.98 20.59
N VAL A 46 -25.16 7.42 19.38
CA VAL A 46 -24.41 6.18 19.14
C VAL A 46 -22.94 6.38 19.46
N GLN A 47 -22.44 5.60 20.42
CA GLN A 47 -21.02 5.54 20.74
C GLN A 47 -20.31 4.54 19.84
N ALA A 48 -19.00 4.75 19.65
CA ALA A 48 -18.18 3.75 18.99
C ALA A 48 -18.20 2.44 19.78
N PRO A 49 -18.36 1.27 19.11
CA PRO A 49 -18.17 -0.02 19.76
C PRO A 49 -16.78 -0.10 20.41
N SER A 50 -16.68 -0.85 21.50
CA SER A 50 -15.38 -1.11 22.14
C SER A 50 -14.46 -1.85 21.16
N LEU A 51 -13.18 -1.49 21.16
CA LEU A 51 -12.16 -2.16 20.37
C LEU A 51 -12.12 -3.65 20.73
N GLN A 52 -12.01 -4.52 19.71
CA GLN A 52 -11.75 -5.95 19.85
C GLN A 52 -10.28 -6.25 19.54
N PRO A 53 -9.35 -6.23 20.51
CA PRO A 53 -7.91 -6.21 20.22
C PRO A 53 -7.41 -7.48 19.53
N ARG A 54 -8.15 -8.58 19.60
CA ARG A 54 -7.83 -9.83 18.88
C ARG A 54 -7.98 -9.67 17.37
N THR A 55 -9.04 -9.03 16.91
CA THR A 55 -9.43 -8.96 15.48
C THR A 55 -9.26 -7.57 14.87
N GLN A 56 -9.10 -6.53 15.69
CA GLN A 56 -9.06 -5.14 15.27
C GLN A 56 -7.78 -4.45 15.75
N LEU A 57 -7.40 -3.38 15.05
CA LEU A 57 -6.27 -2.53 15.41
C LEU A 57 -6.66 -1.06 15.23
N GLU A 58 -6.37 -0.22 16.22
CA GLU A 58 -6.56 1.23 16.16
C GLU A 58 -5.24 1.94 15.95
N ILE A 59 -5.12 2.66 14.84
CA ILE A 59 -3.87 3.27 14.40
C ILE A 59 -4.09 4.77 14.28
N SER A 60 -3.23 5.56 14.91
CA SER A 60 -3.25 7.01 14.69
C SER A 60 -2.91 7.34 13.24
N VAL A 61 -3.74 8.16 12.61
CA VAL A 61 -3.56 8.67 11.25
C VAL A 61 -3.73 10.18 11.23
N ASP A 62 -3.06 10.83 10.29
CA ASP A 62 -3.00 12.28 10.19
C ASP A 62 -2.66 12.89 11.57
N ALA A 63 -2.90 14.17 11.85
CA ALA A 63 -2.46 14.75 13.13
C ALA A 63 -3.42 14.45 14.30
N LEU A 64 -4.68 14.07 14.02
CA LEU A 64 -5.78 14.12 14.99
C LEU A 64 -6.85 13.05 14.74
N ARG A 65 -6.52 11.91 14.11
CA ARG A 65 -7.51 10.85 13.86
C ARG A 65 -6.94 9.49 14.23
N THR A 66 -7.84 8.56 14.46
CA THR A 66 -7.52 7.14 14.61
C THR A 66 -8.38 6.37 13.63
N VAL A 67 -7.77 5.48 12.85
CA VAL A 67 -8.52 4.50 12.06
C VAL A 67 -8.55 3.18 12.81
N ARG A 68 -9.72 2.55 12.87
CA ARG A 68 -9.86 1.16 13.29
C ARG A 68 -9.98 0.28 12.06
N ILE A 69 -9.14 -0.74 11.99
CA ILE A 69 -9.12 -1.70 10.88
C ILE A 69 -9.46 -3.09 11.38
N ALA A 70 -10.05 -3.93 10.51
CA ALA A 70 -10.18 -5.36 10.74
C ALA A 70 -8.93 -6.07 10.20
N LYS A 71 -8.17 -6.74 11.07
CA LYS A 71 -6.85 -7.31 10.75
C LYS A 71 -6.92 -8.30 9.57
N GLU A 72 -7.92 -9.17 9.57
CA GLU A 72 -8.11 -10.22 8.55
C GLU A 72 -8.49 -9.68 7.16
N ARG A 73 -9.11 -8.49 7.10
CA ARG A 73 -9.50 -7.79 5.85
C ARG A 73 -8.52 -6.69 5.48
N THR A 74 -7.32 -6.70 6.07
CA THR A 74 -6.28 -5.72 5.82
C THR A 74 -5.06 -6.36 5.17
N ALA A 75 -4.49 -5.68 4.19
CA ALA A 75 -3.21 -6.03 3.60
C ALA A 75 -2.26 -4.83 3.53
N ILE A 76 -0.95 -5.08 3.53
CA ILE A 76 0.05 -4.12 3.07
C ILE A 76 0.49 -4.48 1.65
N VAL A 77 0.49 -3.48 0.78
CA VAL A 77 0.93 -3.55 -0.61
C VAL A 77 2.27 -2.82 -0.73
N ILE A 78 3.35 -3.60 -0.87
CA ILE A 78 4.73 -3.12 -0.95
C ILE A 78 5.16 -3.14 -2.42
N ILE A 79 5.37 -1.96 -2.99
CA ILE A 79 5.48 -1.79 -4.43
C ILE A 79 6.93 -1.58 -4.88
N ASP A 80 7.38 -2.40 -5.83
CA ASP A 80 8.62 -2.26 -6.59
C ASP A 80 9.89 -2.00 -5.75
N MET A 81 9.99 -2.58 -4.54
CA MET A 81 11.21 -2.55 -3.72
C MET A 81 12.30 -3.49 -4.27
N GLN A 82 12.54 -3.41 -5.58
CA GLN A 82 13.39 -4.31 -6.36
C GLN A 82 14.78 -3.73 -6.62
N ASN A 83 15.75 -4.60 -6.93
CA ASN A 83 17.12 -4.23 -7.25
C ASN A 83 17.20 -3.17 -8.36
N PHE A 84 16.37 -3.25 -9.40
CA PHE A 84 16.36 -2.23 -10.47
C PHE A 84 16.05 -0.81 -9.97
N PHE A 85 15.24 -0.68 -8.92
CA PHE A 85 14.82 0.62 -8.40
C PHE A 85 15.72 1.15 -7.29
N LEU A 86 16.40 0.26 -6.56
CA LEU A 86 17.11 0.60 -5.33
C LEU A 86 18.61 0.33 -5.36
N HIS A 87 19.09 -0.59 -6.19
CA HIS A 87 20.51 -0.94 -6.21
C HIS A 87 21.35 0.25 -6.70
N PRO A 88 22.36 0.71 -5.93
CA PRO A 88 23.15 1.91 -6.24
C PRO A 88 23.79 1.89 -7.63
N ASP A 89 24.24 0.71 -8.10
CA ASP A 89 24.81 0.54 -9.45
C ASP A 89 23.84 0.91 -10.59
N TYR A 90 22.53 0.91 -10.34
CA TYR A 90 21.51 1.21 -11.34
C TYR A 90 20.79 2.52 -11.12
N ARG A 91 20.52 2.86 -9.86
CA ARG A 91 19.68 3.98 -9.49
C ARG A 91 20.19 4.66 -8.23
N ASP A 92 20.46 5.95 -8.36
CA ASP A 92 20.70 6.83 -7.23
C ASP A 92 19.35 7.14 -6.56
N HIS A 93 18.97 6.31 -5.58
CA HIS A 93 17.69 6.39 -4.88
C HIS A 93 17.85 6.29 -3.35
N PRO A 94 18.57 7.24 -2.72
CA PRO A 94 18.88 7.19 -1.29
C PRO A 94 17.62 7.23 -0.41
N THR A 95 16.57 7.94 -0.85
CA THR A 95 15.30 8.00 -0.12
C THR A 95 14.52 6.69 -0.20
N GLY A 96 14.57 5.99 -1.33
CA GLY A 96 14.02 4.63 -1.48
C GLY A 96 14.76 3.61 -0.64
N LEU A 97 16.10 3.69 -0.60
CA LEU A 97 16.91 2.87 0.30
C LEU A 97 16.59 3.11 1.77
N ALA A 98 16.30 4.36 2.15
CA ALA A 98 15.89 4.70 3.52
C ALA A 98 14.55 4.06 3.93
N CYS A 99 13.70 3.65 2.99
CA CYS A 99 12.45 2.92 3.28
C CYS A 99 12.66 1.44 3.65
N VAL A 100 13.84 0.86 3.37
CA VAL A 100 14.11 -0.57 3.62
C VAL A 100 14.03 -0.90 5.11
N LEU A 101 14.71 -0.15 5.98
CA LEU A 101 14.71 -0.41 7.41
C LEU A 101 13.31 -0.23 8.06
N PRO A 102 12.56 0.86 7.79
CA PRO A 102 11.16 0.99 8.20
C PRO A 102 10.30 -0.21 7.80
N LEU A 103 10.40 -0.67 6.55
CA LEU A 103 9.69 -1.87 6.08
C LEU A 103 10.09 -3.12 6.86
N MET A 104 11.39 -3.31 7.10
CA MET A 104 11.89 -4.45 7.87
C MET A 104 11.34 -4.49 9.30
N ASN A 105 10.99 -3.35 9.87
CA ASN A 105 10.42 -3.26 11.21
C ASN A 105 8.91 -3.55 11.20
N ILE A 106 8.16 -3.02 10.22
CA ILE A 106 6.69 -3.15 10.23
C ILE A 106 6.18 -4.45 9.65
N VAL A 107 6.87 -5.04 8.67
CA VAL A 107 6.38 -6.25 8.00
C VAL A 107 6.25 -7.40 8.99
N PRO A 108 7.26 -7.75 9.81
CA PRO A 108 7.11 -8.78 10.84
C PRO A 108 6.00 -8.45 11.85
N ALA A 109 5.86 -7.18 12.25
CA ALA A 109 4.84 -6.77 13.20
C ALA A 109 3.43 -6.96 12.64
N LEU A 110 3.19 -6.59 11.38
CA LEU A 110 1.91 -6.79 10.69
C LEU A 110 1.62 -8.28 10.46
N ARG A 111 2.63 -9.09 10.09
CA ARG A 111 2.48 -10.55 9.97
C ARG A 111 1.97 -11.18 11.27
N MET A 112 2.54 -10.81 12.41
CA MET A 112 2.09 -11.30 13.73
C MET A 112 0.63 -10.92 14.04
N GLN A 113 0.12 -9.86 13.44
CA GLN A 113 -1.29 -9.47 13.57
C GLN A 113 -2.22 -10.16 12.56
N GLY A 114 -1.70 -11.04 11.69
CA GLY A 114 -2.47 -11.71 10.65
C GLY A 114 -2.80 -10.83 9.44
N VAL A 115 -2.21 -9.63 9.34
CA VAL A 115 -2.34 -8.75 8.17
C VAL A 115 -1.59 -9.37 6.99
N LYS A 116 -2.20 -9.38 5.81
CA LYS A 116 -1.59 -9.97 4.60
C LYS A 116 -0.46 -9.09 4.08
N ILE A 117 0.68 -9.70 3.70
CA ILE A 117 1.80 -8.99 3.10
C ILE A 117 1.84 -9.29 1.61
N ILE A 118 1.72 -8.25 0.77
CA ILE A 118 1.63 -8.39 -0.68
C ILE A 118 2.78 -7.61 -1.32
N TRP A 119 3.70 -8.33 -1.96
CA TRP A 119 4.82 -7.75 -2.70
C TRP A 119 4.40 -7.59 -4.15
N VAL A 120 4.16 -6.35 -4.58
CA VAL A 120 3.63 -6.03 -5.91
C VAL A 120 4.73 -5.42 -6.75
N ASN A 121 5.33 -6.23 -7.62
CA ASN A 121 6.60 -5.93 -8.25
C ASN A 121 6.51 -6.08 -9.77
N TRP A 122 7.28 -5.30 -10.51
CA TRP A 122 7.47 -5.55 -11.93
C TRP A 122 8.01 -6.96 -12.16
N GLY A 123 7.42 -7.68 -13.10
CA GLY A 123 7.92 -8.98 -13.51
C GLY A 123 7.26 -9.42 -14.80
N LEU A 124 7.97 -9.21 -15.89
CA LEU A 124 7.46 -9.42 -17.24
C LEU A 124 7.79 -10.82 -17.74
N THR A 125 6.86 -11.35 -18.52
CA THR A 125 7.04 -12.52 -19.39
C THR A 125 7.29 -12.09 -20.83
N GLU A 126 7.78 -13.00 -21.68
CA GLU A 126 7.93 -12.74 -23.12
C GLU A 126 6.62 -12.30 -23.77
N HIS A 127 5.50 -12.90 -23.37
CA HIS A 127 4.20 -12.52 -23.91
C HIS A 127 3.83 -11.09 -23.50
N GLU A 128 4.05 -10.72 -22.24
CA GLU A 128 3.72 -9.38 -21.75
C GLU A 128 4.54 -8.28 -22.43
N LEU A 129 5.78 -8.56 -22.86
CA LEU A 129 6.58 -7.61 -23.65
C LEU A 129 5.86 -7.17 -24.93
N THR A 130 5.08 -8.07 -25.55
CA THR A 130 4.34 -7.79 -26.79
C THR A 130 3.13 -6.89 -26.59
N THR A 131 2.68 -6.71 -25.34
CA THR A 131 1.47 -5.95 -25.00
C THR A 131 1.73 -4.64 -24.26
N ILE A 132 3.01 -4.30 -23.98
CA ILE A 132 3.35 -3.06 -23.27
C ILE A 132 3.01 -1.85 -24.17
N PRO A 133 2.26 -0.86 -23.67
CA PRO A 133 1.87 0.28 -24.48
C PRO A 133 3.07 1.16 -24.83
N PRO A 134 3.09 1.80 -26.02
CA PRO A 134 4.24 2.58 -26.49
C PRO A 134 4.71 3.68 -25.54
N ALA A 135 3.78 4.34 -24.84
CA ALA A 135 4.12 5.39 -23.86
C ALA A 135 4.95 4.84 -22.69
N LEU A 136 4.63 3.62 -22.24
CA LEU A 136 5.34 2.94 -21.16
C LEU A 136 6.69 2.42 -21.65
N VAL A 137 6.74 1.84 -22.86
CA VAL A 137 8.01 1.47 -23.51
C VAL A 137 8.94 2.67 -23.60
N ARG A 138 8.45 3.82 -24.10
CA ARG A 138 9.22 5.06 -24.21
C ARG A 138 9.74 5.56 -22.85
N SER A 139 8.94 5.44 -21.79
CA SER A 139 9.33 5.89 -20.44
C SER A 139 10.50 5.07 -19.87
N PHE A 140 10.53 3.76 -20.16
CA PHE A 140 11.56 2.85 -19.68
C PHE A 140 12.74 2.70 -20.64
N ALA A 141 12.58 3.07 -21.92
CA ALA A 141 13.64 3.14 -22.92
C ALA A 141 14.51 4.40 -22.70
N LYS A 142 15.39 4.37 -21.69
CA LYS A 142 16.35 5.46 -21.44
C LYS A 142 17.55 5.33 -22.38
N LYS A 143 18.03 6.48 -22.90
CA LYS A 143 19.13 6.55 -23.89
C LYS A 143 20.29 5.61 -23.51
N GLY A 144 20.61 4.68 -24.41
CA GLY A 144 21.78 3.80 -24.31
C GLY A 144 21.67 2.60 -23.36
N ARG A 145 20.53 2.38 -22.67
CA ARG A 145 20.34 1.26 -21.72
C ARG A 145 19.32 0.21 -22.15
N GLY A 146 18.73 0.36 -23.35
CA GLY A 146 17.63 -0.47 -23.82
C GLY A 146 16.30 -0.15 -23.14
N GLY A 147 15.29 -0.98 -23.39
CA GLY A 147 13.96 -0.92 -22.76
C GLY A 147 13.63 -2.24 -22.05
N PHE A 148 12.36 -2.46 -21.73
CA PHE A 148 11.91 -3.72 -21.12
C PHE A 148 12.47 -4.95 -21.85
N GLY A 149 12.91 -5.95 -21.09
CA GLY A 149 13.49 -7.18 -21.64
C GLY A 149 14.90 -7.06 -22.24
N SER A 150 15.49 -5.86 -22.31
CA SER A 150 16.88 -5.67 -22.75
C SER A 150 17.87 -6.16 -21.70
N LEU A 151 19.01 -6.70 -22.12
CA LEU A 151 20.07 -7.13 -21.21
C LEU A 151 20.69 -5.90 -20.52
N LEU A 152 20.67 -5.90 -19.20
CA LEU A 152 21.30 -4.88 -18.38
C LEU A 152 22.80 -5.22 -18.15
N PRO A 153 23.69 -4.22 -18.04
CA PRO A 153 25.09 -4.44 -17.71
C PRO A 153 25.35 -5.28 -16.44
N GLY A 154 26.43 -6.05 -16.44
CA GLY A 154 26.81 -6.88 -15.29
C GLY A 154 25.91 -8.10 -15.11
N SER A 155 25.67 -8.51 -13.86
CA SER A 155 24.89 -9.70 -13.51
C SER A 155 23.39 -9.42 -13.29
N PHE A 156 22.89 -8.29 -13.74
CA PHE A 156 21.51 -7.84 -13.47
C PHE A 156 20.45 -8.50 -14.34
N GLY A 157 20.86 -9.14 -15.43
CA GLY A 157 19.94 -9.88 -16.29
C GLY A 157 19.08 -8.97 -17.16
N ARG A 158 17.96 -9.50 -17.65
CA ARG A 158 17.05 -8.76 -18.55
C ARG A 158 16.11 -7.83 -17.79
N LEU A 159 15.97 -6.59 -18.27
CA LEU A 159 15.25 -5.53 -17.57
C LEU A 159 13.81 -5.93 -17.23
N LEU A 160 13.54 -6.01 -15.93
CA LEU A 160 12.25 -6.27 -15.29
C LEU A 160 11.57 -7.58 -15.73
N MET A 161 12.34 -8.55 -16.23
CA MET A 161 11.83 -9.89 -16.56
C MET A 161 11.81 -10.76 -15.31
N ARG A 162 10.84 -11.67 -15.22
CA ARG A 162 10.71 -12.59 -14.07
C ARG A 162 11.95 -13.48 -13.96
N GLY A 163 12.44 -13.67 -12.73
CA GLY A 163 13.59 -14.52 -12.42
C GLY A 163 14.95 -13.87 -12.68
N GLU A 164 14.99 -12.62 -13.13
CA GLU A 164 16.23 -11.87 -13.30
C GLU A 164 16.57 -11.09 -12.03
N TYR A 165 17.86 -10.98 -11.69
CA TYR A 165 18.31 -10.35 -10.46
C TYR A 165 17.79 -8.91 -10.27
N ASN A 166 17.70 -8.12 -11.34
CA ASN A 166 17.15 -6.76 -11.26
C ASN A 166 15.67 -6.71 -10.85
N ALA A 167 14.91 -7.77 -11.12
CA ALA A 167 13.52 -7.91 -10.75
C ALA A 167 13.31 -8.57 -9.37
N ASP A 168 14.36 -9.05 -8.72
CA ASP A 168 14.28 -9.50 -7.34
C ASP A 168 14.17 -8.33 -6.36
N LEU A 169 13.60 -8.59 -5.18
CA LEU A 169 13.57 -7.64 -4.08
C LEU A 169 14.99 -7.24 -3.66
N TYR A 170 15.13 -6.00 -3.23
CA TYR A 170 16.42 -5.44 -2.86
C TYR A 170 16.90 -5.95 -1.49
N GLY A 171 18.14 -6.47 -1.47
CA GLY A 171 18.89 -6.78 -0.25
C GLY A 171 18.09 -7.60 0.76
N PRO A 172 17.95 -7.14 2.03
CA PRO A 172 17.32 -7.93 3.09
C PRO A 172 15.81 -8.15 2.89
N LEU A 173 15.16 -7.38 2.02
CA LEU A 173 13.73 -7.56 1.72
C LEU A 173 13.47 -8.88 0.98
N HIS A 174 14.44 -9.37 0.20
CA HIS A 174 14.31 -10.66 -0.48
C HIS A 174 14.24 -11.82 0.50
N GLN A 175 15.15 -11.86 1.48
CA GLN A 175 15.12 -12.87 2.53
C GLN A 175 13.83 -12.79 3.34
N MET A 176 13.40 -11.57 3.69
CA MET A 176 12.16 -11.33 4.42
C MET A 176 10.93 -11.87 3.67
N TYR A 177 10.88 -11.73 2.34
CA TYR A 177 9.84 -12.34 1.52
C TYR A 177 9.91 -13.87 1.53
N GLU A 178 11.09 -14.47 1.33
CA GLU A 178 11.23 -15.93 1.33
C GLU A 178 10.86 -16.58 2.67
N GLU A 179 11.10 -15.89 3.79
CA GLU A 179 10.57 -16.27 5.11
C GLU A 179 9.04 -16.24 5.15
N GLY A 180 8.43 -15.10 4.83
CA GLY A 180 6.97 -14.97 4.87
C GLY A 180 6.24 -15.87 3.86
N LYS A 181 6.87 -16.17 2.71
CA LYS A 181 6.36 -17.12 1.71
C LYS A 181 6.33 -18.54 2.28
N ARG A 182 7.40 -18.98 2.97
CA ARG A 182 7.44 -20.29 3.65
C ARG A 182 6.40 -20.40 4.75
N GLU A 183 6.11 -19.29 5.44
CA GLU A 183 5.08 -19.22 6.48
C GLU A 183 3.65 -19.06 5.94
N GLY A 184 3.49 -18.79 4.63
CA GLY A 184 2.19 -18.54 4.01
C GLY A 184 1.56 -17.19 4.38
N THR A 185 2.34 -16.25 4.91
CA THR A 185 1.89 -14.89 5.28
C THR A 185 2.03 -13.89 4.13
N ASP A 186 2.91 -14.20 3.17
CA ASP A 186 3.31 -13.31 2.09
C ASP A 186 3.00 -13.88 0.73
N VAL A 187 2.62 -13.00 -0.19
CA VAL A 187 2.42 -13.32 -1.60
C VAL A 187 3.22 -12.38 -2.49
N TRP A 188 3.76 -12.91 -3.58
CA TRP A 188 4.37 -12.11 -4.64
C TRP A 188 3.43 -11.99 -5.83
N ILE A 189 3.16 -10.76 -6.24
CA ILE A 189 2.32 -10.44 -7.37
C ILE A 189 3.14 -9.68 -8.41
N HIS A 190 3.25 -10.28 -9.60
CA HIS A 190 3.88 -9.63 -10.72
C HIS A 190 2.91 -8.69 -11.43
N LYS A 191 3.31 -7.43 -11.58
CA LYS A 191 2.61 -6.45 -12.43
C LYS A 191 3.40 -6.18 -13.71
N ASN A 192 2.66 -5.76 -14.73
CA ASN A 192 3.17 -5.45 -16.07
C ASN A 192 2.79 -4.03 -16.53
N ARG A 193 2.29 -3.20 -15.60
CA ARG A 193 2.00 -1.77 -15.75
C ARG A 193 2.47 -1.03 -14.50
N MET A 194 2.34 0.29 -14.51
CA MET A 194 2.70 1.14 -13.36
C MET A 194 1.89 0.75 -12.11
N SER A 195 0.56 0.75 -12.23
CA SER A 195 -0.36 0.31 -11.17
C SER A 195 -0.43 -1.22 -11.13
N GLY A 196 -0.46 -1.81 -9.93
CA GLY A 196 -0.79 -3.23 -9.74
C GLY A 196 -2.27 -3.54 -10.01
N LEU A 197 -3.12 -2.51 -9.97
CA LEU A 197 -4.57 -2.55 -10.19
C LEU A 197 -4.94 -1.79 -11.48
N TRP A 198 -4.11 -1.82 -12.51
CA TRP A 198 -4.36 -1.05 -13.74
C TRP A 198 -5.61 -1.49 -14.53
N GLY A 199 -6.18 -2.66 -14.21
CA GLY A 199 -7.37 -3.21 -14.85
C GLY A 199 -8.12 -4.17 -13.92
N TYR A 200 -9.30 -4.61 -14.35
CA TYR A 200 -10.00 -5.70 -13.68
C TYR A 200 -9.27 -7.02 -13.92
N GLN A 201 -9.40 -7.96 -12.99
CA GLN A 201 -8.82 -9.30 -13.07
C GLN A 201 -7.28 -9.31 -13.21
N THR A 202 -6.62 -8.22 -12.80
CA THR A 202 -5.18 -8.27 -12.54
C THR A 202 -4.92 -9.25 -11.39
N ALA A 203 -3.72 -9.82 -11.31
CA ALA A 203 -3.39 -10.75 -10.24
C ALA A 203 -3.60 -10.15 -8.83
N LEU A 204 -3.34 -8.85 -8.67
CA LEU A 204 -3.63 -8.13 -7.42
C LEU A 204 -5.13 -8.00 -7.17
N ASP A 205 -5.91 -7.60 -8.18
CA ASP A 205 -7.37 -7.48 -8.06
C ASP A 205 -8.02 -8.81 -7.65
N LEU A 206 -7.65 -9.91 -8.32
CA LEU A 206 -8.16 -11.25 -8.01
C LEU A 206 -7.80 -11.67 -6.59
N TYR A 207 -6.53 -11.48 -6.18
CA TYR A 207 -6.08 -11.87 -4.85
C TYR A 207 -6.81 -11.10 -3.75
N LEU A 208 -6.97 -9.79 -3.91
CA LEU A 208 -7.66 -8.94 -2.94
C LEU A 208 -9.14 -9.32 -2.80
N GLN A 209 -9.81 -9.60 -3.92
CA GLN A 209 -11.22 -10.04 -3.93
C GLN A 209 -11.39 -11.41 -3.28
N GLU A 210 -10.54 -12.38 -3.64
CA GLU A 210 -10.59 -13.74 -3.09
C GLU A 210 -10.39 -13.77 -1.57
N HIS A 211 -9.56 -12.87 -1.03
CA HIS A 211 -9.26 -12.78 0.40
C HIS A 211 -10.16 -11.78 1.14
N GLY A 212 -11.16 -11.19 0.47
CA GLY A 212 -12.09 -10.25 1.09
C GLY A 212 -11.42 -8.99 1.67
N ILE A 213 -10.28 -8.58 1.10
CA ILE A 213 -9.54 -7.41 1.59
C ILE A 213 -10.33 -6.15 1.31
N THR A 214 -10.42 -5.27 2.32
CA THR A 214 -11.12 -3.98 2.21
C THR A 214 -10.23 -2.79 2.54
N THR A 215 -9.16 -3.02 3.31
CA THR A 215 -8.23 -1.96 3.75
C THR A 215 -6.81 -2.26 3.26
N LEU A 216 -6.13 -1.25 2.73
CA LEU A 216 -4.80 -1.37 2.13
C LEU A 216 -3.83 -0.36 2.71
N PHE A 217 -2.73 -0.85 3.28
CA PHE A 217 -1.54 -0.05 3.51
C PHE A 217 -0.69 0.03 2.24
N PHE A 218 -0.16 1.21 1.93
CA PHE A 218 0.71 1.44 0.78
C PHE A 218 2.12 1.79 1.20
N ALA A 219 3.09 1.09 0.62
CA ALA A 219 4.52 1.29 0.77
C ALA A 219 5.25 1.03 -0.55
N GLY A 220 6.50 1.46 -0.64
CA GLY A 220 7.40 1.17 -1.75
C GLY A 220 7.75 2.37 -2.60
N VAL A 221 8.17 2.11 -3.85
CA VAL A 221 8.66 3.12 -4.78
C VAL A 221 8.06 2.94 -6.18
N ASN A 222 8.01 3.96 -7.04
CA ASN A 222 8.13 5.37 -6.69
C ASN A 222 6.79 5.93 -6.20
N ALA A 223 6.84 6.81 -5.19
CA ALA A 223 5.69 7.40 -4.52
C ALA A 223 4.68 8.01 -5.50
N ASP A 224 5.14 8.79 -6.47
CA ASP A 224 4.35 9.54 -7.45
C ASP A 224 4.10 8.79 -8.77
N GLN A 225 4.46 7.51 -8.83
CA GLN A 225 4.31 6.68 -10.03
C GLN A 225 3.57 5.38 -9.69
N CYS A 226 4.28 4.28 -9.44
CA CYS A 226 3.68 2.97 -9.20
C CYS A 226 2.85 2.93 -7.92
N VAL A 227 3.32 3.61 -6.85
CA VAL A 227 2.58 3.72 -5.58
C VAL A 227 1.31 4.54 -5.78
N LEU A 228 1.42 5.79 -6.26
CA LEU A 228 0.26 6.64 -6.52
C LEU A 228 -0.73 6.00 -7.51
N GLY A 229 -0.24 5.40 -8.58
CA GLY A 229 -1.07 4.72 -9.58
C GLY A 229 -1.89 3.59 -8.95
N THR A 230 -1.25 2.72 -8.16
CA THR A 230 -1.95 1.63 -7.47
C THR A 230 -2.91 2.15 -6.41
N LEU A 231 -2.52 3.20 -5.68
CA LEU A 231 -3.34 3.83 -4.65
C LEU A 231 -4.61 4.49 -5.23
N VAL A 232 -4.49 5.24 -6.32
CA VAL A 232 -5.64 5.88 -6.99
C VAL A 232 -6.58 4.82 -7.56
N ASP A 233 -6.03 3.76 -8.16
CA ASP A 233 -6.80 2.64 -8.68
C ASP A 233 -7.50 1.83 -7.57
N ALA A 234 -6.88 1.69 -6.40
CA ALA A 234 -7.50 1.08 -5.23
C ALA A 234 -8.62 1.95 -4.66
N TYR A 235 -8.38 3.26 -4.51
CA TYR A 235 -9.38 4.22 -4.06
C TYR A 235 -10.61 4.21 -4.99
N ALA A 236 -10.40 4.24 -6.31
CA ALA A 236 -11.48 4.20 -7.29
C ALA A 236 -12.31 2.90 -7.21
N ARG A 237 -11.73 1.82 -6.69
CA ARG A 237 -12.40 0.53 -6.47
C ARG A 237 -13.04 0.40 -5.08
N GLY A 238 -12.94 1.41 -4.22
CA GLY A 238 -13.58 1.42 -2.89
C GLY A 238 -12.78 0.74 -1.78
N TYR A 239 -11.47 0.54 -1.97
CA TYR A 239 -10.58 0.14 -0.87
C TYR A 239 -10.29 1.33 0.05
N ASP A 240 -10.24 1.06 1.36
CA ASP A 240 -9.82 2.05 2.34
C ASP A 240 -8.29 2.16 2.33
N CYS A 241 -7.77 3.27 1.79
CA CYS A 241 -6.35 3.42 1.49
C CYS A 241 -5.59 4.16 2.60
N ILE A 242 -4.47 3.59 3.05
CA ILE A 242 -3.62 4.17 4.09
C ILE A 242 -2.16 4.19 3.61
N THR A 243 -1.57 5.38 3.44
CA THR A 243 -0.16 5.49 3.03
C THR A 243 0.78 5.53 4.24
N ILE A 244 1.86 4.75 4.20
CA ILE A 244 2.89 4.74 5.26
C ILE A 244 4.03 5.67 4.83
N LYS A 245 4.01 6.92 5.31
CA LYS A 245 4.80 8.03 4.73
C LYS A 245 6.32 7.83 4.78
N ASP A 246 6.83 7.09 5.75
CA ASP A 246 8.25 6.75 5.92
C ASP A 246 8.64 5.45 5.21
N CYS A 247 7.68 4.77 4.57
CA CYS A 247 7.91 3.62 3.69
C CYS A 247 7.63 3.92 2.22
N VAL A 248 7.42 5.18 1.84
CA VAL A 248 7.22 5.60 0.43
C VAL A 248 8.25 6.65 0.03
N ALA A 249 8.82 6.50 -1.16
CA ALA A 249 9.83 7.42 -1.67
C ALA A 249 9.80 7.54 -3.19
N THR A 250 10.37 8.62 -3.71
CA THR A 250 10.53 8.84 -5.15
C THR A 250 11.86 9.51 -5.47
N THR A 251 12.33 9.32 -6.70
CA THR A 251 13.45 10.06 -7.29
C THR A 251 13.00 11.33 -8.02
N SER A 252 11.71 11.65 -8.00
CA SER A 252 11.19 12.89 -8.60
C SER A 252 11.70 14.13 -7.85
N PRO A 253 11.72 15.30 -8.51
CA PRO A 253 12.13 16.55 -7.87
C PRO A 253 11.30 16.88 -6.61
N PRO A 254 11.78 17.81 -5.76
CA PRO A 254 11.01 18.32 -4.63
C PRO A 254 9.59 18.72 -5.04
N GLY A 255 8.60 18.35 -4.23
CA GLY A 255 7.18 18.46 -4.54
C GLY A 255 6.52 17.15 -4.96
N GLY A 256 7.30 16.18 -5.48
CA GLY A 256 6.78 14.89 -5.94
C GLY A 256 6.17 14.07 -4.80
N LEU A 257 6.93 13.84 -3.72
CA LEU A 257 6.44 13.11 -2.54
C LEU A 257 5.38 13.93 -1.79
N GLU A 258 5.57 15.24 -1.68
CA GLU A 258 4.67 16.14 -0.98
C GLU A 258 3.28 16.16 -1.62
N ASN A 259 3.21 16.14 -2.96
CA ASN A 259 1.94 16.05 -3.67
C ASN A 259 1.21 14.73 -3.40
N VAL A 260 1.95 13.62 -3.40
CA VAL A 260 1.38 12.29 -3.11
C VAL A 260 0.82 12.25 -1.70
N LEU A 261 1.61 12.66 -0.70
CA LEU A 261 1.18 12.66 0.70
C LEU A 261 0.03 13.64 0.95
N PHE A 262 0.03 14.81 0.30
CA PHE A 262 -1.07 15.75 0.38
C PHE A 262 -2.38 15.13 -0.12
N ASN A 263 -2.37 14.49 -1.30
CA ASN A 263 -3.56 13.87 -1.85
C ASN A 263 -3.97 12.60 -1.10
N ALA A 264 -3.01 11.81 -0.62
CA ALA A 264 -3.29 10.65 0.23
C ALA A 264 -4.04 11.04 1.51
N THR A 265 -3.59 12.08 2.22
CA THR A 265 -4.26 12.60 3.43
C THR A 265 -5.62 13.25 3.15
N ARG A 266 -5.79 13.90 1.98
CA ARG A 266 -6.95 14.77 1.75
C ARG A 266 -8.09 14.13 0.95
N ASN A 267 -7.73 13.29 0.00
CA ASN A 267 -8.63 12.86 -1.06
C ASN A 267 -8.76 11.34 -1.10
N TYR A 268 -7.65 10.61 -1.01
CA TYR A 268 -7.64 9.19 -1.30
C TYR A 268 -7.75 8.29 -0.07
N GLY A 269 -7.55 8.83 1.14
CA GLY A 269 -7.69 8.07 2.38
C GLY A 269 -6.94 8.73 3.52
N PHE A 270 -6.00 7.99 4.10
CA PHE A 270 -5.29 8.39 5.32
C PHE A 270 -3.78 8.25 5.20
N VAL A 271 -3.03 8.94 6.07
CA VAL A 271 -1.57 8.79 6.16
C VAL A 271 -1.14 8.46 7.59
N THR A 272 -0.24 7.48 7.72
CA THR A 272 0.41 7.10 8.97
C THR A 272 1.92 6.95 8.79
N ASP A 273 2.61 6.45 9.82
CA ASP A 273 4.01 6.05 9.78
C ASP A 273 4.25 4.75 10.53
N THR A 274 5.42 4.15 10.31
CA THR A 274 5.80 2.89 10.96
C THR A 274 5.71 2.96 12.47
N ARG A 275 6.12 4.07 13.08
CA ARG A 275 6.08 4.26 14.53
C ARG A 275 4.65 4.11 15.06
N ARG A 276 3.68 4.82 14.48
CA ARG A 276 2.27 4.75 14.92
C ARG A 276 1.68 3.35 14.77
N ILE A 277 2.03 2.63 13.70
CA ILE A 277 1.60 1.24 13.50
C ILE A 277 2.19 0.34 14.59
N ILE A 278 3.49 0.44 14.87
CA ILE A 278 4.15 -0.36 15.90
C ILE A 278 3.60 -0.04 17.29
N ASP A 279 3.37 1.23 17.60
CA ASP A 279 2.79 1.65 18.87
C ASP A 279 1.37 1.07 19.03
N ALA A 280 0.53 1.16 18.00
CA ALA A 280 -0.80 0.55 18.00
C ALA A 280 -0.77 -0.96 18.30
N ILE A 281 0.18 -1.70 17.70
CA ILE A 281 0.33 -3.14 17.92
C ILE A 281 0.74 -3.44 19.36
N LYS A 282 1.66 -2.67 19.94
CA LYS A 282 2.12 -2.86 21.32
C LYS A 282 1.04 -2.59 22.36
N TYR A 283 0.22 -1.57 22.15
CA TYR A 283 -0.86 -1.21 23.08
C TYR A 283 -2.15 -2.02 22.89
N SER A 284 -2.20 -2.90 21.89
CA SER A 284 -3.32 -3.83 21.63
C SER A 284 -3.08 -5.24 22.20
N GLN A 285 -1.93 -5.49 22.84
CA GLN A 285 -1.61 -6.73 23.57
C GLN A 285 -1.88 -6.56 25.07
#